data_AF-A0A7V8VL20-F1
#
_entry.id   AF-A0A7V8VL20-F1
#
_cell.length_a   1.000
_cell.length_b   1.000
_cell.length_c   1.000
_cell.angle_alpha   90.00
_cell.angle_beta   90.00
_cell.angle_gamma   90.00
#
_symmetry.space_group_name_H-M   'P 1'
#
loop_
_entity.id
_entity.type
_entity.pdbx_description
1 polymer ?
#
loop_
_entity_poly.entity_id
_entity_poly.type
_entity_poly.pdbx_seq_one_letter_code
_entity_poly.pdbx_strand_id
1 'polypeptide(L)'
;MSKVCSITGSKVTRGSIIHRRGMAKKKGGVGRHVTKNVPRTFSPNLQEHRVWIPELRRYMRIKVTARALKTLNKNGAFATLKKAGLLAA
;
A
#
# COMPACT_ATOMS: atom_id res chain seq x y z
N MET A 1 -11.66 -12.11 -0.47
CA MET A 1 -10.20 -11.96 -0.61
C MET A 1 -9.67 -10.87 0.32
N SER A 2 -8.60 -11.16 1.05
CA SER A 2 -7.94 -10.21 1.96
C SER A 2 -7.38 -9.00 1.21
N LYS A 3 -7.63 -7.78 1.70
CA LYS A 3 -7.04 -6.52 1.19
C LYS A 3 -5.61 -6.35 1.73
N VAL A 4 -4.76 -7.33 1.43
CA VAL A 4 -3.36 -7.39 1.87
C VAL A 4 -2.47 -7.61 0.67
N CYS A 5 -1.36 -6.86 0.60
CA CYS A 5 -0.34 -7.09 -0.39
C CYS A 5 0.50 -8.31 -0.02
N SER A 6 0.66 -9.25 -0.96
CA SER A 6 1.40 -10.49 -0.75
C SER A 6 2.89 -10.27 -0.51
N ILE A 7 3.49 -9.18 -1.03
CA ILE A 7 4.93 -8.90 -0.91
C ILE A 7 5.22 -7.95 0.26
N THR A 8 4.53 -6.81 0.32
CA THR A 8 4.84 -5.74 1.30
C THR A 8 3.99 -5.82 2.57
N GLY A 9 3.02 -6.73 2.65
CA GLY A 9 2.10 -6.83 3.79
C GLY A 9 1.17 -5.63 3.97
N SER A 10 1.14 -4.70 3.01
CA SER A 10 0.32 -3.49 3.08
C SER A 10 -1.15 -3.85 3.22
N LYS A 11 -1.76 -3.39 4.32
CA LYS A 11 -3.13 -3.70 4.71
C LYS A 11 -3.96 -2.43 4.89
N VAL A 12 -5.26 -2.59 5.02
CA VAL A 12 -6.17 -1.49 5.32
C VAL A 12 -5.87 -0.96 6.72
N THR A 13 -5.73 0.35 6.85
CA THR A 13 -5.48 1.02 8.14
C THR A 13 -6.63 1.98 8.44
N ARG A 14 -6.99 2.11 9.71
CA ARG A 14 -7.99 3.09 10.16
C ARG A 14 -7.33 4.43 10.39
N GLY A 15 -8.03 5.51 10.05
CA GLY A 15 -7.67 6.84 10.54
C GLY A 15 -8.87 7.76 10.46
N SER A 16 -8.63 9.05 10.27
CA SER A 16 -9.71 10.03 10.30
C SER A 16 -9.59 11.12 9.24
N ILE A 17 -10.71 11.80 9.00
CA ILE A 17 -10.82 13.03 8.24
C ILE A 17 -11.07 14.14 9.26
N ILE A 18 -10.13 15.09 9.34
CA ILE A 18 -10.23 16.24 10.23
C ILE A 18 -10.72 17.43 9.41
N HIS A 19 -11.97 17.84 9.64
CA HIS A 19 -12.52 19.03 9.04
C HIS A 19 -12.04 20.25 9.80
N ARG A 20 -11.35 21.17 9.12
CA ARG A 20 -10.83 22.41 9.70
C ARG A 20 -11.43 23.63 9.00
N ARG A 21 -11.71 24.70 9.74
CA ARG A 21 -12.19 25.99 9.23
C ARG A 21 -11.24 27.11 9.62
N GLY A 22 -11.26 28.19 8.85
CA GLY A 22 -10.39 29.36 9.05
C GLY A 22 -9.05 29.27 8.32
N MET A 23 -8.32 30.38 8.36
CA MET A 23 -7.01 30.51 7.72
C MET A 23 -5.89 30.06 8.67
N ALA A 24 -4.81 29.49 8.12
CA ALA A 24 -3.65 29.12 8.94
C ALA A 24 -2.96 30.35 9.53
N LYS A 25 -2.46 30.24 10.77
CA LYS A 25 -1.60 31.28 11.38
C LYS A 25 -0.41 31.64 10.51
N LYS A 26 0.24 30.63 9.91
CA LYS A 26 1.36 30.83 8.96
C LYS A 26 1.01 31.73 7.76
N LYS A 27 -0.28 31.81 7.38
CA LYS A 27 -0.75 32.66 6.28
C LYS A 27 -1.31 34.01 6.76
N GLY A 28 -1.06 34.42 8.01
CA GLY A 28 -1.55 35.68 8.58
C GLY A 28 -2.98 35.64 9.13
N GLY A 29 -3.60 34.46 9.23
CA GLY A 29 -4.91 34.30 9.86
C GLY A 29 -4.85 34.05 11.37
N VAL A 30 -5.99 34.12 12.05
CA VAL A 30 -6.09 33.84 13.51
C VAL A 30 -5.79 32.37 13.85
N GLY A 31 -6.08 31.43 12.93
CA GLY A 31 -5.81 30.01 13.09
C GLY A 31 -6.93 29.11 12.56
N ARG A 32 -6.62 27.81 12.39
CA ARG A 32 -7.59 26.82 11.92
C ARG A 32 -8.27 26.11 13.09
N HIS A 33 -9.58 26.26 13.22
CA HIS A 33 -10.40 25.53 14.20
C HIS A 33 -10.80 24.15 13.65
N VAL A 34 -10.87 23.13 14.52
CA VAL A 34 -11.32 21.78 14.15
C VAL A 34 -12.83 21.70 14.33
N THR A 35 -13.58 21.50 13.24
CA THR A 35 -15.05 21.46 13.26
C THR A 35 -15.58 20.06 13.56
N LYS A 36 -14.97 19.03 12.97
CA LYS A 36 -15.41 17.64 13.15
C LYS A 36 -14.27 16.68 12.85
N ASN A 37 -14.22 15.57 13.58
CA ASN A 37 -13.34 14.45 13.29
C ASN A 37 -14.20 13.24 12.91
N VAL A 38 -14.02 12.70 11.70
CA VAL A 38 -14.83 11.58 11.18
C VAL A 38 -13.91 10.39 10.91
N PRO A 39 -14.25 9.16 11.37
CA PRO A 39 -13.46 7.99 11.06
C PRO A 39 -13.49 7.65 9.57
N ARG A 40 -12.36 7.18 9.03
CA ARG A 40 -12.26 6.63 7.67
C ARG A 40 -11.28 5.46 7.61
N THR A 41 -11.34 4.73 6.50
CA THR A 41 -10.40 3.65 6.19
C THR A 41 -9.48 4.04 5.05
N PHE A 42 -8.18 3.78 5.22
CA PHE A 42 -7.17 3.90 4.19
C PHE A 42 -6.91 2.53 3.57
N SER A 43 -7.36 2.32 2.35
CA SER A 43 -7.08 1.09 1.60
C SER A 43 -5.82 1.23 0.74
N PRO A 44 -4.93 0.23 0.72
CA PRO A 44 -3.84 0.18 -0.25
C PRO A 44 -4.41 0.01 -1.67
N ASN A 45 -3.77 0.65 -2.66
CA ASN A 45 -4.06 0.45 -4.08
C ASN A 45 -3.52 -0.93 -4.51
N LEU A 46 -4.32 -1.97 -4.28
CA LEU A 46 -3.99 -3.35 -4.62
C LEU A 46 -4.44 -3.65 -6.04
N GLN A 47 -3.53 -4.22 -6.81
CA GLN A 47 -3.77 -4.67 -8.17
C GLN A 47 -3.40 -6.14 -8.29
N GLU A 48 -4.13 -6.88 -9.12
CA GLU A 48 -3.76 -8.24 -9.49
C GLU A 48 -2.78 -8.17 -10.67
N HIS A 49 -1.58 -8.72 -10.47
CA HIS A 49 -0.57 -8.79 -11.52
C HIS A 49 -0.07 -10.21 -11.69
N ARG A 50 0.23 -10.56 -12.94
CA ARG A 50 0.85 -11.84 -13.31
C ARG A 50 2.35 -11.64 -13.46
N VAL A 51 3.13 -12.30 -12.63
CA VAL A 51 4.60 -12.23 -12.65
C VAL A 51 5.15 -13.53 -13.24
N TRP A 52 6.07 -13.42 -14.18
CA TRP A 52 6.86 -14.56 -14.66
C TRP A 52 8.01 -14.83 -13.69
N ILE A 53 8.17 -16.09 -13.28
CA ILE A 53 9.28 -16.53 -12.44
C ILE A 53 10.20 -17.39 -13.31
N PRO A 54 11.39 -16.88 -13.70
CA PRO A 54 12.29 -17.60 -14.59
C PRO A 54 12.71 -18.97 -14.07
N GLU A 55 12.97 -19.09 -12.76
CA GLU A 55 13.48 -20.31 -12.12
C GLU A 55 12.47 -21.45 -12.10
N LEU A 56 11.18 -21.12 -11.97
CA LEU A 56 10.09 -22.10 -11.95
C LEU A 56 9.45 -22.28 -13.34
N ARG A 57 9.88 -21.50 -14.35
CA ARG A 57 9.27 -21.42 -15.69
C ARG A 57 7.74 -21.33 -15.66
N ARG A 58 7.20 -20.59 -14.69
CA ARG A 58 5.76 -20.47 -14.43
C ARG A 58 5.34 -19.03 -14.19
N TYR A 59 4.09 -18.75 -14.54
CA TYR A 59 3.42 -17.50 -14.18
C TYR A 59 2.71 -17.66 -12.83
N MET A 60 2.87 -16.68 -11.95
CA MET A 60 2.16 -16.61 -10.68
C MET A 60 1.32 -15.34 -10.63
N ARG A 61 0.05 -15.47 -10.22
CA ARG A 61 -0.84 -14.32 -9.97
C ARG A 61 -0.68 -13.89 -8.52
N ILE A 62 -0.37 -12.62 -8.30
CA ILE A 62 -0.18 -12.04 -6.97
C ILE A 62 -0.93 -10.73 -6.82
N LYS A 63 -1.36 -10.44 -5.59
CA LYS A 63 -1.92 -9.14 -5.22
C LYS A 63 -0.83 -8.22 -4.73
N VAL A 64 -0.57 -7.18 -5.51
CA VAL A 64 0.58 -6.30 -5.30
C VAL A 64 0.16 -4.84 -5.27
N THR A 65 0.92 -4.06 -4.52
CA THR A 65 0.89 -2.60 -4.61
C THR A 65 1.88 -2.14 -5.68
N ALA A 66 1.72 -0.91 -6.17
CA ALA A 66 2.70 -0.30 -7.08
C ALA A 66 4.12 -0.25 -6.47
N ARG A 67 4.23 -0.07 -5.15
CA ARG A 67 5.52 -0.13 -4.44
C ARG A 67 6.14 -1.52 -4.51
N ALA A 68 5.33 -2.56 -4.36
CA ALA A 68 5.79 -3.95 -4.46
C ALA A 68 6.28 -4.28 -5.88
N LEU A 69 5.60 -3.78 -6.93
CA LEU A 69 6.06 -3.92 -8.32
C LEU A 69 7.44 -3.29 -8.54
N LYS A 70 7.67 -2.09 -7.98
CA LYS A 70 8.98 -1.44 -8.04
C LYS A 70 10.07 -2.27 -7.35
N THR A 71 9.76 -2.87 -6.19
CA THR A 71 10.69 -3.77 -5.48
C THR A 71 10.99 -5.02 -6.30
N LEU A 72 9.98 -5.59 -6.95
CA LEU A 72 10.11 -6.78 -7.78
C LEU A 72 11.04 -6.54 -8.98
N ASN A 73 10.91 -5.38 -9.62
CA ASN A 73 11.81 -5.00 -10.73
C ASN A 73 13.25 -4.74 -10.26
N LYS A 74 13.45 -4.24 -9.04
CA LYS A 74 14.80 -3.93 -8.52
C LYS A 74 15.55 -5.17 -8.06
N ASN A 75 14.89 -6.06 -7.32
CA ASN A 75 15.53 -7.18 -6.63
C ASN A 75 15.35 -8.52 -7.34
N GLY A 76 14.57 -8.56 -8.42
CA GLY A 76 14.19 -9.78 -9.11
C GLY A 76 12.98 -10.50 -8.48
N ALA A 77 12.26 -11.26 -9.31
CA ALA A 77 11.02 -11.93 -8.92
C ALA A 77 11.26 -13.01 -7.85
N PHE A 78 12.25 -13.87 -8.02
CA PHE A 78 12.48 -15.02 -7.15
C PHE A 78 12.88 -14.61 -5.73
N ALA A 79 13.91 -13.77 -5.59
CA ALA A 79 14.39 -13.30 -4.28
C ALA A 79 13.29 -12.56 -3.49
N THR A 80 12.47 -11.76 -4.18
CA THR A 80 11.38 -11.01 -3.55
C THR A 80 10.24 -11.92 -3.09
N LEU A 81 9.88 -12.93 -3.88
CA LEU A 81 8.81 -13.88 -3.53
C LEU A 81 9.23 -14.89 -2.45
N LYS A 82 10.50 -15.33 -2.46
CA LYS A 82 11.08 -16.16 -1.39
C LYS A 82 11.10 -15.40 -0.07
N LYS A 83 11.52 -14.14 -0.08
CA LYS A 83 11.51 -13.28 1.11
C LYS A 83 10.10 -13.03 1.66
N ALA A 84 9.11 -12.97 0.77
CA ALA A 84 7.71 -12.80 1.14
C ALA A 84 7.05 -14.10 1.67
N GLY A 85 7.76 -15.24 1.68
CA GLY A 85 7.22 -16.52 2.12
C GLY A 85 6.15 -17.10 1.17
N LEU A 86 6.09 -16.60 -0.06
CA LEU A 86 5.14 -17.07 -1.09
C LEU A 86 5.67 -18.25 -1.89
N LEU A 87 6.96 -18.57 -1.71
CA LEU A 87 7.62 -19.77 -2.20
C LEU A 87 8.05 -20.57 -0.97
N ALA A 88 7.49 -21.75 -0.79
CA ALA A 88 8.10 -22.75 0.09
C ALA A 88 9.38 -23.26 -0.59
N ALA A 89 10.39 -23.54 0.23
CA ALA A 89 11.57 -24.29 -0.22
C ALA A 89 11.13 -25.65 -0.80
#